data_AF-A0AAD7BFR0-F1
#
_entry.id   AF-A0AAD7BFR0-F1
#
_cell.length_a   1.000
_cell.length_b   1.000
_cell.length_c   1.000
_cell.angle_alpha   90.00
_cell.angle_beta   90.00
_cell.angle_gamma   90.00
#
_symmetry.space_group_name_H-M   'P 1'
#
loop_
_entity.id
_entity.type
_entity.pdbx_description
1 polymer ?
#
loop_
_entity_poly.entity_id
_entity_poly.type
_entity_poly.pdbx_seq_one_letter_code
_entity_poly.pdbx_strand_id
1 'polypeptide(L)'
;MVLTRRAHKAISRWLPNETITEIVQAAPRSDQASLCRVSKLFRDLCLPILYRVVELEADASVADFGATVLSNAALTDYGLDAVENIFVGLKAMIPSDVPFICSNDICDKIFSAVVDSLSRNLPHTRTLQLCLYDSPAWNEVIGHLKNCLPRFTGLAFLSVHNSSWVIPTRNEEEEINVLGDACSTLEVCRLDRRAWRKVDGMWETYPLTDFDALAGLESWTL
;
A
#
# COMPACT_ATOMS: atom_id res chain seq x y z
N MET A 1 17.01 -22.85 2.53
CA MET A 1 16.93 -24.31 2.80
C MET A 1 16.25 -24.98 1.61
N VAL A 2 16.93 -25.86 0.87
CA VAL A 2 16.35 -26.46 -0.36
C VAL A 2 15.59 -27.74 0.00
N LEU A 3 14.26 -27.64 0.12
CA LEU A 3 13.39 -28.80 0.25
C LEU A 3 13.45 -29.61 -1.06
N THR A 4 13.95 -30.84 -0.99
CA THR A 4 14.00 -31.73 -2.16
C THR A 4 12.57 -32.13 -2.59
N ARG A 5 12.35 -32.34 -3.89
CA ARG A 5 11.02 -32.69 -4.47
C ARG A 5 10.31 -33.87 -3.78
N ARG A 6 11.03 -34.76 -3.09
CA ARG A 6 10.46 -35.89 -2.32
C ARG A 6 9.87 -35.47 -0.97
N ALA A 7 10.50 -34.52 -0.27
CA ALA A 7 10.00 -34.01 1.01
C ALA A 7 8.68 -33.23 0.83
N HIS A 8 8.57 -32.48 -0.27
CA HIS A 8 7.35 -31.72 -0.61
C HIS A 8 6.09 -32.58 -0.67
N LYS A 9 6.15 -33.73 -1.37
CA LYS A 9 5.02 -34.63 -1.56
C LYS A 9 4.56 -35.31 -0.26
N ALA A 10 5.47 -35.44 0.72
CA ALA A 10 5.15 -35.95 2.04
C ALA A 10 4.49 -34.87 2.90
N ILE A 11 5.04 -33.65 2.92
CA ILE A 11 4.51 -32.54 3.72
C ILE A 11 3.08 -32.18 3.30
N SER A 12 2.81 -32.06 2.00
CA SER A 12 1.47 -31.68 1.49
C SER A 12 0.38 -32.74 1.71
N ARG A 13 0.75 -33.95 2.16
CA ARG A 13 -0.19 -35.04 2.46
C ARG A 13 -0.45 -35.20 3.95
N TRP A 14 0.40 -34.63 4.81
CA TRP A 14 0.39 -34.87 6.25
C TRP A 14 0.00 -33.65 7.06
N LEU A 15 0.14 -32.43 6.51
CA LEU A 15 -0.27 -31.21 7.19
C LEU A 15 -1.59 -30.67 6.61
N PRO A 16 -2.54 -30.26 7.46
CA PRO A 16 -3.71 -29.49 7.04
C PRO A 16 -3.31 -28.17 6.36
N ASN A 17 -4.17 -27.66 5.47
CA ASN A 17 -3.91 -26.41 4.77
C ASN A 17 -3.80 -25.22 5.74
N GLU A 18 -4.54 -25.23 6.85
CA GLU A 18 -4.44 -24.19 7.88
C GLU A 18 -3.03 -24.16 8.47
N THR A 19 -2.47 -25.31 8.83
CA THR A 19 -1.10 -25.40 9.39
C THR A 19 -0.05 -24.98 8.39
N ILE A 20 -0.23 -25.30 7.10
CA ILE A 20 0.70 -24.84 6.05
C ILE A 20 0.62 -23.32 5.90
N THR A 21 -0.58 -22.76 5.95
CA THR A 21 -0.82 -21.31 5.91
C THR A 21 -0.11 -20.60 7.07
N GLU A 22 -0.24 -21.11 8.30
CA GLU A 22 0.44 -20.56 9.49
C GLU A 22 1.97 -20.59 9.34
N ILE A 23 2.53 -21.69 8.84
CA ILE A 23 3.97 -21.81 8.57
C ILE A 23 4.43 -20.78 7.53
N VAL A 24 3.64 -20.59 6.47
CA VAL A 24 3.94 -19.60 5.43
C VAL A 24 3.88 -18.19 5.99
N GLN A 25 2.88 -17.85 6.81
CA GLN A 25 2.74 -16.55 7.45
C GLN A 25 3.91 -16.24 8.38
N ALA A 26 4.43 -17.25 9.08
CA ALA A 26 5.60 -17.11 9.95
C ALA A 26 6.92 -16.99 9.18
N ALA A 27 6.96 -17.33 7.88
CA ALA A 27 8.18 -17.28 7.08
C ALA A 27 8.47 -15.86 6.57
N PRO A 28 9.76 -15.46 6.40
CA PRO A 28 10.12 -14.21 5.74
C PRO A 28 9.58 -14.12 4.32
N ARG A 29 9.29 -12.90 3.82
CA ARG A 29 8.78 -12.69 2.44
C ARG A 29 9.64 -13.33 1.34
N SER A 30 10.97 -13.30 1.48
CA SER A 30 11.89 -13.96 0.54
C SER A 30 11.67 -15.47 0.45
N ASP A 31 11.33 -16.07 1.59
CA ASP A 31 11.08 -17.50 1.70
C ASP A 31 9.66 -17.83 1.22
N GLN A 32 8.67 -16.99 1.50
CA GLN A 32 7.32 -17.11 0.94
C GLN A 32 7.34 -17.09 -0.60
N ALA A 33 8.08 -16.15 -1.22
CA ALA A 33 8.26 -16.09 -2.67
C ALA A 33 8.96 -17.36 -3.22
N SER A 34 9.89 -17.91 -2.45
CA SER A 34 10.54 -19.18 -2.79
C SER A 34 9.56 -20.36 -2.70
N LEU A 35 8.68 -20.38 -1.69
CA LEU A 35 7.63 -21.40 -1.49
C LEU A 35 6.61 -21.40 -2.62
N CYS A 36 6.24 -20.23 -3.17
CA CYS A 36 5.38 -20.12 -4.37
C CYS A 36 5.90 -20.91 -5.58
N ARG A 37 7.22 -21.14 -5.65
CA ARG A 37 7.88 -21.89 -6.74
C ARG A 37 7.94 -23.39 -6.49
N VAL A 38 7.67 -23.85 -5.26
CA VAL A 38 7.80 -25.26 -4.86
C VAL A 38 6.67 -26.11 -5.43
N SER A 39 5.42 -25.67 -5.33
CA SER A 39 4.26 -26.38 -5.87
C SER A 39 3.04 -25.51 -6.07
N LYS A 40 2.02 -26.03 -6.77
CA LYS A 40 0.72 -25.38 -6.90
C LYS A 40 0.06 -25.11 -5.54
N LEU A 41 0.03 -26.09 -4.63
CA LEU A 41 -0.55 -25.88 -3.28
C LEU A 41 0.13 -24.73 -2.53
N PHE A 42 1.47 -24.72 -2.46
CA PHE A 42 2.18 -23.62 -1.81
C PHE A 42 1.94 -22.31 -2.54
N ARG A 43 1.89 -22.29 -3.86
CA ARG A 43 1.53 -21.10 -4.62
C ARG A 43 0.14 -20.58 -4.25
N ASP A 44 -0.88 -21.45 -4.25
CA ASP A 44 -2.26 -21.09 -3.98
C ASP A 44 -2.44 -20.57 -2.53
N LEU A 45 -1.66 -21.07 -1.57
CA LEU A 45 -1.67 -20.61 -0.18
C LEU A 45 -0.78 -19.38 0.07
N CYS A 46 0.41 -19.32 -0.54
CA CYS A 46 1.40 -18.26 -0.31
C CYS A 46 1.08 -16.99 -1.09
N LEU A 47 0.52 -17.07 -2.30
CA LEU A 47 0.25 -15.89 -3.12
C LEU A 47 -0.68 -14.90 -2.41
N PRO A 48 -1.84 -15.30 -1.85
CA PRO A 48 -2.70 -14.38 -1.13
C PRO A 48 -2.01 -13.74 0.08
N ILE A 49 -1.09 -14.45 0.74
CA ILE A 49 -0.33 -13.94 1.88
C ILE A 49 0.75 -12.95 1.42
N LEU A 50 1.51 -13.32 0.39
CA LEU A 50 2.65 -12.55 -0.13
C LEU A 50 2.19 -11.22 -0.73
N TYR A 51 1.05 -11.24 -1.43
CA TYR A 51 0.47 -10.06 -2.08
C TYR A 51 -0.62 -9.38 -1.25
N ARG A 52 -0.86 -9.85 -0.01
CA ARG A 52 -1.76 -9.19 0.94
C ARG A 52 -1.32 -7.77 1.27
N VAL A 53 0.00 -7.58 1.32
CA VAL A 53 0.65 -6.31 1.60
C VAL A 53 1.70 -6.11 0.52
N VAL A 54 1.50 -5.15 -0.38
CA VAL A 54 2.46 -4.81 -1.44
C VAL A 54 3.17 -3.52 -1.08
N GLU A 55 4.49 -3.57 -0.97
CA GLU A 55 5.34 -2.39 -0.79
C GLU A 55 5.91 -1.96 -2.14
N LEU A 56 5.63 -0.73 -2.53
CA LEU A 56 6.14 -0.14 -3.76
C LEU A 56 7.01 1.05 -3.39
N GLU A 57 8.27 1.02 -3.83
CA GLU A 57 9.13 2.20 -3.83
C GLU A 57 9.10 2.79 -5.25
N ALA A 58 8.65 4.03 -5.39
CA ALA A 58 8.69 4.74 -6.66
C ALA A 58 9.83 5.75 -6.66
N ASP A 59 10.72 5.60 -7.64
CA ASP A 59 11.81 6.53 -7.91
C ASP A 59 11.46 7.47 -9.07
N ALA A 60 12.02 8.68 -9.05
CA ALA A 60 11.80 9.69 -10.10
C ALA A 60 12.29 9.30 -11.50
N SER A 61 13.05 8.22 -11.63
CA SER A 61 13.46 7.65 -12.93
C SER A 61 12.39 6.78 -13.58
N VAL A 62 11.30 6.44 -12.87
CA VAL A 62 10.31 5.49 -13.34
C VAL A 62 9.24 6.21 -14.15
N ALA A 63 9.56 6.51 -15.41
CA ALA A 63 8.62 7.03 -16.41
C ALA A 63 7.42 6.09 -16.69
N ASP A 64 7.45 4.87 -16.15
CA ASP A 64 6.48 3.82 -16.43
C ASP A 64 6.08 3.06 -15.15
N PHE A 65 5.75 3.79 -14.07
CA PHE A 65 5.40 3.18 -12.78
C PHE A 65 4.19 2.24 -12.91
N GLY A 66 3.28 2.52 -13.83
CA GLY A 66 2.20 1.60 -14.21
C GLY A 66 2.75 0.27 -14.72
N ALA A 67 3.77 0.29 -15.57
CA ALA A 67 4.47 -0.90 -16.00
C ALA A 67 5.23 -1.57 -14.85
N THR A 68 5.79 -0.86 -13.87
CA THR A 68 6.48 -1.48 -12.71
C THR A 68 5.52 -2.18 -11.74
N VAL A 69 4.38 -1.56 -11.45
CA VAL A 69 3.29 -2.18 -10.65
C VAL A 69 2.76 -3.43 -11.36
N LEU A 70 2.62 -3.37 -12.69
CA LEU A 70 2.17 -4.50 -13.51
C LEU A 70 3.30 -5.54 -13.77
N SER A 71 4.57 -5.13 -13.84
CA SER A 71 5.74 -5.97 -14.12
C SER A 71 6.33 -6.61 -12.87
N ASN A 72 5.85 -6.23 -11.68
CA ASN A 72 5.83 -7.11 -10.53
C ASN A 72 4.84 -8.29 -10.73
N ALA A 73 4.54 -8.66 -11.99
CA ALA A 73 4.47 -10.00 -12.61
C ALA A 73 3.77 -11.16 -11.87
N ALA A 74 2.98 -10.89 -10.85
CA ALA A 74 2.08 -11.84 -10.21
C ALA A 74 0.65 -11.31 -10.08
N LEU A 75 0.44 -10.01 -10.34
CA LEU A 75 -0.85 -9.34 -10.20
C LEU A 75 -1.79 -9.57 -11.39
N THR A 76 -1.27 -9.78 -12.60
CA THR A 76 -2.09 -9.93 -13.82
C THR A 76 -2.60 -11.35 -14.05
N ASP A 77 -1.87 -12.38 -13.60
CA ASP A 77 -2.20 -13.79 -13.88
C ASP A 77 -3.09 -14.45 -12.81
N TYR A 78 -3.21 -13.86 -11.61
CA TYR A 78 -3.85 -14.49 -10.44
C TYR A 78 -4.99 -13.69 -9.80
N GLY A 79 -5.41 -12.60 -10.43
CA GLY A 79 -6.53 -11.76 -9.98
C GLY A 79 -6.07 -10.68 -9.00
N LEU A 80 -6.29 -9.44 -9.41
CA LEU A 80 -6.01 -8.21 -8.64
C LEU A 80 -6.84 -8.12 -7.34
N ASP A 81 -7.85 -8.98 -7.21
CA ASP A 81 -8.81 -9.03 -6.10
C ASP A 81 -8.20 -9.53 -4.77
N ALA A 82 -7.03 -10.17 -4.80
CA ALA A 82 -6.38 -10.70 -3.58
C ALA A 82 -5.55 -9.65 -2.82
N VAL A 83 -5.32 -8.46 -3.40
CA VAL A 83 -4.53 -7.41 -2.76
C VAL A 83 -5.41 -6.62 -1.80
N GLU A 84 -5.23 -6.86 -0.50
CA GLU A 84 -5.99 -6.17 0.55
C GLU A 84 -5.31 -4.86 1.00
N ASN A 85 -3.98 -4.84 1.08
CA ASN A 85 -3.22 -3.71 1.61
C ASN A 85 -2.07 -3.32 0.67
N ILE A 86 -1.89 -2.03 0.46
CA ILE A 86 -0.82 -1.47 -0.37
C ILE A 86 -0.12 -0.39 0.43
N PHE A 87 1.20 -0.48 0.46
CA PHE A 87 2.09 0.54 0.97
C PHE A 87 2.92 1.09 -0.20
N VAL A 88 2.95 2.40 -0.34
CA VAL A 88 3.77 3.06 -1.36
C VAL A 88 4.66 4.11 -0.71
N GLY A 89 5.97 3.87 -0.76
CA GLY A 89 6.99 4.88 -0.50
C GLY A 89 7.31 5.64 -1.77
N LEU A 90 7.01 6.93 -1.80
CA LEU A 90 7.41 7.82 -2.89
C LEU A 90 8.64 8.60 -2.45
N LYS A 91 9.80 8.17 -2.95
CA LYS A 91 11.09 8.77 -2.64
C LYS A 91 11.68 9.34 -3.93
N ALA A 92 11.78 10.67 -4.03
CA ALA A 92 12.56 11.22 -5.11
C ALA A 92 14.04 11.05 -4.72
N MET A 93 14.70 9.98 -5.19
CA MET A 93 16.16 9.92 -5.05
C MET A 93 16.77 11.13 -5.77
N ILE A 94 17.17 12.13 -4.99
CA ILE A 94 18.17 13.11 -5.39
C ILE A 94 19.48 12.31 -5.45
N PRO A 95 20.14 12.18 -6.63
CA PRO A 95 21.48 11.61 -6.68
C PRO A 95 22.36 12.39 -5.71
N SER A 96 23.08 11.69 -4.82
CA SER A 96 23.93 12.30 -3.78
C SER A 96 24.92 13.34 -4.30
N ASP A 97 25.16 13.34 -5.60
CA ASP A 97 26.23 14.06 -6.27
C ASP A 97 25.74 15.27 -7.08
N VAL A 98 24.43 15.58 -7.07
CA VAL A 98 23.87 16.73 -7.80
C VAL A 98 22.85 17.46 -6.92
N PRO A 99 23.03 18.75 -6.62
CA PRO A 99 22.01 19.56 -5.96
C PRO A 99 20.93 19.93 -6.99
N PHE A 100 20.22 18.92 -7.49
CA PHE A 100 19.02 19.16 -8.26
C PHE A 100 17.89 19.35 -7.26
N ILE A 101 17.37 20.58 -7.21
CA ILE A 101 16.08 20.87 -6.61
C ILE A 101 15.09 19.96 -7.35
N CYS A 102 14.64 18.87 -6.71
CA CYS A 102 13.49 18.15 -7.24
C CYS A 102 12.34 19.15 -7.24
N SER A 103 11.94 19.64 -8.42
CA SER A 103 10.85 20.60 -8.50
C SER A 103 9.58 19.88 -8.04
N ASN A 104 8.77 20.54 -7.20
CA ASN A 104 7.50 19.99 -6.72
C ASN A 104 6.66 19.36 -7.86
N ASP A 105 6.68 19.96 -9.05
CA ASP A 105 6.04 19.44 -10.28
C ASP A 105 6.38 17.98 -10.64
N ILE A 106 7.59 17.49 -10.35
CA ILE A 106 7.99 16.11 -10.66
C ILE A 106 7.41 15.17 -9.61
N CYS A 107 7.48 15.55 -8.33
CA CYS A 107 6.88 14.79 -7.23
C CYS A 107 5.36 14.69 -7.40
N ASP A 108 4.70 15.79 -7.79
CA ASP A 108 3.26 15.84 -8.08
C ASP A 108 2.90 14.88 -9.22
N LYS A 109 3.65 14.88 -10.33
CA LYS A 109 3.39 13.98 -11.47
C LYS A 109 3.57 12.51 -11.12
N ILE A 110 4.61 12.17 -10.35
CA ILE A 110 4.85 10.79 -9.92
C ILE A 110 3.72 10.33 -9.01
N PHE A 111 3.38 11.13 -7.99
CA PHE A 111 2.26 10.87 -7.11
C PHE A 111 0.97 10.64 -7.90
N SER A 112 0.67 11.54 -8.84
CA SER A 112 -0.53 11.45 -9.65
C SER A 112 -0.57 10.18 -10.49
N ALA A 113 0.53 9.81 -11.14
CA ALA A 113 0.62 8.60 -11.95
C ALA A 113 0.49 7.33 -11.11
N VAL A 114 1.11 7.30 -9.93
CA VAL A 114 1.04 6.19 -8.97
C VAL A 114 -0.40 5.97 -8.52
N VAL A 115 -1.05 6.99 -7.97
CA VAL A 115 -2.41 6.87 -7.43
C VAL A 115 -3.42 6.55 -8.53
N ASP A 116 -3.27 7.17 -9.71
CA ASP A 116 -4.12 6.87 -10.87
C ASP A 116 -3.96 5.41 -11.31
N SER A 117 -2.73 4.89 -11.39
CA SER A 117 -2.46 3.49 -11.72
C SER A 117 -3.04 2.52 -10.68
N LEU A 118 -2.83 2.77 -9.39
CA LEU A 118 -3.37 1.93 -8.32
C LEU A 118 -4.89 1.91 -8.36
N SER A 119 -5.53 3.06 -8.56
CA SER A 119 -6.99 3.17 -8.62
C SER A 119 -7.61 2.39 -9.78
N ARG A 120 -6.90 2.25 -10.90
CA ARG A 120 -7.37 1.52 -12.09
C ARG A 120 -7.12 0.01 -11.99
N ASN A 121 -5.99 -0.37 -11.41
CA ASN A 121 -5.57 -1.76 -11.37
C ASN A 121 -5.98 -2.48 -10.09
N LEU A 122 -6.16 -1.78 -8.98
CA LEU A 122 -6.42 -2.38 -7.66
C LEU A 122 -7.66 -1.75 -7.01
N PRO A 123 -8.83 -1.78 -7.68
CA PRO A 123 -10.04 -1.11 -7.19
C PRO A 123 -10.58 -1.73 -5.88
N HIS A 124 -10.25 -2.98 -5.59
CA HIS A 124 -10.71 -3.69 -4.39
C HIS A 124 -9.77 -3.57 -3.19
N THR A 125 -8.71 -2.75 -3.30
CA THR A 125 -7.79 -2.48 -2.20
C THR A 125 -8.55 -2.00 -0.98
N ARG A 126 -8.32 -2.62 0.18
CA ARG A 126 -8.94 -2.26 1.46
C ARG A 126 -8.16 -1.21 2.23
N THR A 127 -6.84 -1.27 2.13
CA THR A 127 -5.93 -0.35 2.81
C THR A 127 -4.92 0.23 1.83
N LEU A 128 -4.82 1.54 1.79
CA LEU A 128 -3.82 2.26 1.00
C LEU A 128 -3.00 3.17 1.91
N GLN A 129 -1.69 2.98 1.91
CA GLN A 129 -0.75 3.81 2.64
C GLN A 129 0.23 4.46 1.67
N LEU A 130 0.38 5.78 1.78
CA LEU A 130 1.21 6.61 0.93
C LEU A 130 2.19 7.38 1.82
N CYS A 131 3.47 7.12 1.65
CA CYS A 131 4.55 7.83 2.33
C CYS A 131 5.27 8.74 1.33
N LEU A 132 5.18 10.04 1.54
CA LEU A 132 5.74 11.09 0.69
C LEU A 132 7.02 11.60 1.33
N TYR A 133 8.18 11.31 0.72
CA TYR A 133 9.48 11.70 1.26
C TYR A 133 9.95 13.09 0.79
N ASP A 134 9.59 13.46 -0.43
CA ASP A 134 9.86 14.77 -1.03
C ASP A 134 8.53 15.42 -1.39
N SER A 135 8.31 16.66 -0.95
CA SER A 135 6.96 17.22 -0.79
C SER A 135 6.30 17.60 -2.12
N PRO A 136 5.35 16.80 -2.65
CA PRO A 136 4.33 17.36 -3.53
C PRO A 136 3.59 18.49 -2.80
N ALA A 137 2.97 19.39 -3.56
CA ALA A 137 2.09 20.38 -2.97
C ALA A 137 0.88 19.65 -2.35
N TRP A 138 0.65 19.78 -1.04
CA TRP A 138 -0.39 19.01 -0.35
C TRP A 138 -1.79 19.20 -0.96
N ASN A 139 -2.10 20.40 -1.46
CA ASN A 139 -3.37 20.66 -2.15
C ASN A 139 -3.52 19.82 -3.43
N GLU A 140 -2.43 19.60 -4.17
CA GLU A 140 -2.41 18.72 -5.35
C GLU A 140 -2.58 17.25 -4.94
N VAL A 141 -1.95 16.84 -3.82
CA VAL A 141 -2.15 15.50 -3.23
C VAL A 141 -3.62 15.24 -2.92
N ILE A 142 -4.26 16.14 -2.16
CA ILE A 142 -5.68 16.02 -1.79
C ILE A 142 -6.58 16.09 -3.04
N GLY A 143 -6.31 17.03 -3.95
CA GLY A 143 -7.06 17.19 -5.19
C GLY A 143 -7.00 15.94 -6.07
N HIS A 144 -5.83 15.32 -6.18
CA HIS A 144 -5.65 14.13 -6.99
C HIS A 144 -6.23 12.87 -6.32
N LEU A 145 -6.08 12.74 -5.00
CA LEU A 145 -6.76 11.69 -4.23
C LEU A 145 -8.26 11.78 -4.40
N LYS A 146 -8.87 12.96 -4.24
CA LYS A 146 -10.30 13.19 -4.46
C LYS A 146 -10.78 12.67 -5.82
N ASN A 147 -9.97 12.83 -6.87
CA ASN A 147 -10.32 12.40 -8.22
C ASN A 147 -10.16 10.88 -8.44
N CYS A 148 -9.25 10.22 -7.73
CA CYS A 148 -8.94 8.80 -7.90
C CYS A 148 -9.70 7.90 -6.92
N LEU A 149 -9.98 8.41 -5.73
CA LEU A 149 -10.67 7.73 -4.63
C LEU A 149 -11.99 7.03 -5.05
N PRO A 150 -12.86 7.63 -5.89
CA PRO A 150 -14.10 6.97 -6.32
C PRO A 150 -13.91 5.65 -7.07
N ARG A 151 -12.71 5.38 -7.59
CA ARG A 151 -12.39 4.13 -8.30
C ARG A 151 -12.03 3.00 -7.35
N PHE A 152 -11.67 3.31 -6.11
CA PHE A 152 -11.49 2.29 -5.09
C PHE A 152 -12.84 1.92 -4.48
N THR A 153 -13.32 0.74 -4.84
CA THR A 153 -14.61 0.19 -4.40
C THR A 153 -14.54 -0.57 -3.08
N GLY A 154 -13.33 -0.89 -2.61
CA GLY A 154 -13.10 -1.63 -1.36
C GLY A 154 -12.35 -0.85 -0.27
N LEU A 155 -11.93 0.39 -0.54
CA LEU A 155 -11.00 1.12 0.33
C LEU A 155 -11.68 1.56 1.62
N ALA A 156 -11.26 0.98 2.73
CA ALA A 156 -11.73 1.29 4.08
C ALA A 156 -10.70 2.11 4.87
N PHE A 157 -9.40 1.95 4.56
CA PHE A 157 -8.31 2.59 5.28
C PHE A 157 -7.40 3.37 4.33
N LEU A 158 -7.23 4.66 4.56
CA LEU A 158 -6.27 5.50 3.85
C LEU A 158 -5.25 6.08 4.85
N SER A 159 -3.97 6.05 4.52
CA SER A 159 -2.93 6.77 5.26
C SER A 159 -2.08 7.55 4.28
N VAL A 160 -1.91 8.84 4.50
CA VAL A 160 -1.04 9.71 3.71
C VAL A 160 -0.10 10.42 4.65
N HIS A 161 1.16 10.04 4.65
CA HIS A 161 2.20 10.62 5.50
C HIS A 161 3.14 11.48 4.64
N ASN A 162 3.47 12.68 5.10
CA ASN A 162 4.47 13.54 4.46
C ASN A 162 5.61 13.77 5.44
N SER A 163 6.83 13.36 5.10
CA SER A 163 8.00 13.55 5.97
C SER A 163 8.60 14.96 5.90
N SER A 164 8.03 15.86 5.10
CA SER A 164 8.48 17.25 5.03
C SER A 164 8.19 18.01 6.31
N TRP A 165 9.19 18.75 6.80
CA TRP A 165 9.17 19.45 8.08
C TRP A 165 8.35 20.76 8.06
N VAL A 166 7.87 21.19 6.89
CA VAL A 166 7.14 22.44 6.71
C VAL A 166 5.72 22.13 6.25
N ILE A 167 4.83 21.99 7.21
CA ILE A 167 3.41 21.87 6.96
C ILE A 167 2.79 23.26 7.24
N PRO A 168 2.32 24.00 6.22
CA PRO A 168 1.55 25.21 6.47
C PRO A 168 0.31 24.88 7.31
N THR A 169 -0.25 25.84 8.04
CA THR A 169 -1.53 25.65 8.76
C THR A 169 -2.60 25.09 7.81
N ARG A 170 -2.97 23.82 8.00
CA ARG A 170 -3.96 23.09 7.20
C ARG A 170 -5.30 23.02 7.90
N ASN A 171 -6.36 22.98 7.11
CA ASN A 171 -7.69 22.63 7.58
C ASN A 171 -7.95 21.14 7.31
N GLU A 172 -7.27 20.27 8.08
CA GLU A 172 -7.32 18.82 7.87
C GLU A 172 -8.75 18.24 8.01
N GLU A 173 -9.63 18.93 8.75
CA GLU A 173 -11.05 18.57 8.87
C GLU A 173 -11.82 18.76 7.56
N GLU A 174 -11.55 19.85 6.83
CA GLU A 174 -12.14 20.05 5.50
C GLU A 174 -11.59 19.04 4.49
N GLU A 175 -10.28 18.75 4.56
CA GLU A 175 -9.62 17.77 3.71
C GLU A 175 -10.19 16.37 3.91
N ILE A 176 -10.40 15.91 5.15
CA ILE A 176 -10.98 14.59 5.39
C ILE A 176 -12.43 14.50 4.90
N ASN A 177 -13.22 15.54 5.06
CA ASN A 177 -14.58 15.57 4.52
C ASN A 177 -14.57 15.43 2.99
N VAL A 178 -13.68 16.16 2.31
CA VAL A 178 -13.51 16.05 0.85
C VAL A 178 -13.14 14.63 0.41
N LEU A 179 -12.22 13.96 1.13
CA LEU A 179 -11.82 12.59 0.80
C LEU A 179 -12.92 11.57 1.13
N GLY A 180 -13.61 11.74 2.26
CA GLY A 180 -14.71 10.88 2.68
C GLY A 180 -15.95 10.97 1.80
N ASP A 181 -16.20 12.14 1.20
CA ASP A 181 -17.25 12.33 0.18
C ASP A 181 -16.87 11.66 -1.14
N ALA A 182 -15.58 11.65 -1.48
CA ALA A 182 -15.07 11.02 -2.70
C ALA A 182 -15.03 9.49 -2.61
N CYS A 183 -14.90 8.92 -1.41
CA CYS A 183 -14.84 7.47 -1.18
C CYS A 183 -15.84 7.05 -0.09
N SER A 184 -17.01 6.54 -0.51
CA SER A 184 -18.07 6.16 0.43
C SER A 184 -17.72 4.98 1.33
N THR A 185 -16.78 4.13 0.89
CA THR A 185 -16.30 2.97 1.66
C THR A 185 -15.23 3.34 2.69
N LEU A 186 -14.71 4.56 2.67
CA LEU A 186 -13.65 4.98 3.58
C LEU A 186 -14.18 5.10 5.00
N GLU A 187 -13.61 4.32 5.91
CA GLU A 187 -13.99 4.24 7.32
C GLU A 187 -12.96 4.93 8.22
N VAL A 188 -11.68 4.85 7.86
CA VAL A 188 -10.57 5.41 8.63
C VAL A 188 -9.59 6.08 7.69
N CYS A 189 -9.14 7.27 8.06
CA CYS A 189 -8.16 8.01 7.28
C CYS A 189 -7.12 8.63 8.20
N ARG A 190 -5.85 8.54 7.83
CA ARG A 190 -4.76 9.28 8.45
C ARG A 190 -4.19 10.26 7.43
N LEU A 191 -4.20 11.53 7.80
CA LEU A 191 -3.52 12.60 7.08
C LEU A 191 -2.42 13.10 8.00
N ASP A 192 -1.20 12.72 7.64
CA ASP A 192 0.03 13.10 8.32
C ASP A 192 0.03 12.71 9.82
N ARG A 193 -0.18 13.68 10.71
CA ARG A 193 -0.10 13.53 12.17
C ARG A 193 -1.44 13.33 12.86
N ARG A 194 -2.53 13.26 12.11
CA ARG A 194 -3.85 13.03 12.67
C ARG A 194 -4.56 11.90 11.95
N ALA A 195 -5.35 11.17 12.71
CA ALA A 195 -6.24 10.15 12.19
C ALA A 195 -7.68 10.55 12.47
N TRP A 196 -8.56 10.11 11.60
CA TRP A 196 -9.99 10.27 11.69
C TRP A 196 -10.67 8.93 11.43
N ARG A 197 -11.80 8.75 12.08
CA ARG A 197 -12.68 7.61 11.89
C ARG A 197 -14.08 8.11 11.59
N LYS A 198 -14.76 7.44 10.68
CA LYS A 198 -16.16 7.68 10.37
C LYS A 198 -17.04 6.97 11.40
N VAL A 199 -17.81 7.74 12.15
CA VAL A 199 -18.77 7.28 13.16
C VAL A 199 -20.12 7.90 12.81
N ASP A 200 -21.13 7.06 12.57
CA ASP A 200 -22.49 7.50 12.16
C ASP A 200 -22.52 8.49 10.98
N GLY A 201 -21.58 8.32 10.04
CA GLY A 201 -21.45 9.16 8.84
C GLY A 201 -20.65 10.45 9.05
N MET A 202 -20.23 10.77 10.27
CA MET A 202 -19.43 11.94 10.62
C MET A 202 -17.98 11.55 10.87
N TRP A 203 -17.04 12.45 10.55
CA TRP A 203 -15.62 12.25 10.83
C TRP A 203 -15.25 12.75 12.21
N GLU A 204 -14.71 11.86 13.04
CA GLU A 204 -14.24 12.19 14.38
C GLU A 204 -12.74 11.91 14.48
N THR A 205 -12.01 12.72 15.25
CA THR A 205 -10.58 12.49 15.49
C THR A 205 -10.36 11.17 16.22
N TYR A 206 -9.40 10.39 15.73
CA TYR A 206 -9.09 9.06 16.23
C TYR A 206 -7.66 9.01 16.79
N PRO A 207 -7.41 8.37 17.95
CA PRO A 207 -6.07 8.25 18.50
C PRO A 207 -5.12 7.51 17.55
N LEU A 208 -3.93 8.06 17.31
CA LEU A 208 -2.93 7.45 16.44
C LEU A 208 -2.44 6.08 16.95
N THR A 209 -2.39 5.89 18.27
CA THR A 209 -1.98 4.62 18.90
C THR A 209 -2.86 3.45 18.45
N ASP A 210 -4.14 3.73 18.24
CA ASP A 210 -5.12 2.70 17.88
C ASP A 210 -5.18 2.54 16.35
N PHE A 211 -4.82 3.59 15.60
CA PHE A 211 -4.68 3.54 14.14
C PHE A 211 -3.57 2.59 13.71
N ASP A 212 -2.42 2.67 14.37
CA ASP A 212 -1.29 1.80 14.05
C ASP A 212 -1.60 0.33 14.40
N ALA A 213 -2.38 0.08 15.46
CA ALA A 213 -2.87 -1.27 15.76
C ALA A 213 -3.88 -1.78 14.71
N LEU A 214 -4.83 -0.95 14.27
CA LEU A 214 -5.83 -1.30 13.25
C LEU A 214 -5.23 -1.54 11.86
N ALA A 215 -4.19 -0.80 11.52
CA ALA A 215 -3.48 -0.95 10.25
C ALA A 215 -2.49 -2.13 10.24
N GLY A 216 -2.35 -2.87 11.36
CA GLY A 216 -1.34 -3.93 11.51
C GLY A 216 0.09 -3.37 11.51
N LEU A 217 0.26 -2.11 11.90
CA LEU A 217 1.51 -1.35 11.84
C LEU A 217 2.41 -1.48 13.08
N GLU A 218 2.03 -2.26 14.11
CA GLU A 218 2.76 -2.37 15.38
C GLU A 218 4.25 -2.79 15.24
N SER A 219 4.67 -3.33 14.08
CA SER A 219 6.05 -3.74 13.81
C SER A 219 6.88 -2.79 12.93
N TRP A 220 6.34 -1.65 12.50
CA TRP A 220 6.94 -0.83 11.42
C TRP A 220 7.49 0.52 11.88
N THR A 221 7.68 0.70 13.19
CA THR A 221 8.50 1.78 13.76
C THR A 221 9.98 1.43 13.63
N LEU A 222 10.58 1.80 12.50
CA LEU A 222 12.02 2.00 12.34
C LEU A 222 12.33 3.49 12.16
#